data_AF-A0A6J7AI64-F1
#
_entry.id   AF-A0A6J7AI64-F1
#
_cell.length_a   1.000
_cell.length_b   1.000
_cell.length_c   1.000
_cell.angle_alpha   90.00
_cell.angle_beta   90.00
_cell.angle_gamma   90.00
#
_symmetry.space_group_name_H-M   'P 1'
#
loop_
_entity.id
_entity.type
_entity.pdbx_description
1 polymer ?
#
loop_
_entity_poly.entity_id
_entity_poly.type
_entity_poly.pdbx_seq_one_letter_code
_entity_poly.pdbx_strand_id
1 'polypeptide(L)'
;MYGDYSFIHNGSIFPPDAIAPFIDPKFNALLVGETDSEHYFYLLLTEIEKLGLVAGFKSALAIIKEHGDTTSLNCMLMNRDYFLTVSEHDTARKPDWAPDDYYEIKYLPTPEGVLFASSGWNQPGWMTLDNHHAALVNRSSFEIEVIAI
;
A
#
# COMPACT_ATOMS: atom_id res chain seq x y z
N MET A 1 -4.13 -1.31 12.84
CA MET A 1 -3.68 -2.71 13.02
C MET A 1 -4.91 -3.56 13.29
N TYR A 2 -4.92 -4.81 12.82
CA TYR A 2 -5.98 -5.79 13.08
C TYR A 2 -5.38 -7.19 13.01
N GLY A 3 -5.61 -8.03 14.02
CA GLY A 3 -4.93 -9.33 14.10
C GLY A 3 -3.40 -9.17 14.06
N ASP A 4 -2.74 -9.86 13.15
CA ASP A 4 -1.31 -9.73 12.87
C ASP A 4 -0.97 -8.70 11.79
N TYR A 5 -1.98 -8.01 11.23
CA TYR A 5 -1.80 -7.01 10.18
C TYR A 5 -1.56 -5.60 10.74
N SER A 6 -0.55 -4.92 10.19
CA SER A 6 -0.31 -3.49 10.34
C SER A 6 -0.23 -2.81 8.98
N PHE A 7 -0.71 -1.57 8.88
CA PHE A 7 -0.85 -0.85 7.62
C PHE A 7 -0.53 0.63 7.79
N ILE A 8 0.14 1.19 6.79
CA ILE A 8 0.29 2.64 6.60
C ILE A 8 0.04 2.98 5.13
N HIS A 9 -0.51 4.17 4.89
CA HIS A 9 -0.85 4.68 3.57
C HIS A 9 -0.35 6.11 3.42
N ASN A 10 0.20 6.43 2.25
CA ASN A 10 0.59 7.77 1.86
C ASN A 10 -0.11 8.16 0.56
N GLY A 11 -1.07 9.05 0.67
CA GLY A 11 -1.94 9.43 -0.43
C GLY A 11 -3.32 9.83 0.05
N SER A 12 -4.27 9.85 -0.88
CA SER A 12 -5.65 10.21 -0.59
C SER A 12 -6.62 9.52 -1.56
N ILE A 13 -7.75 9.08 -1.03
CA ILE A 13 -8.92 8.61 -1.78
C ILE A 13 -10.09 9.57 -1.51
N PHE A 14 -10.74 10.03 -2.58
CA PHE A 14 -11.86 10.98 -2.51
C PHE A 14 -13.15 10.42 -3.13
N PRO A 15 -14.31 10.61 -2.48
CA PRO A 15 -14.45 10.98 -1.06
C PRO A 15 -13.83 9.92 -0.13
N PRO A 16 -13.52 10.24 1.14
CA PRO A 16 -12.85 9.31 2.05
C PRO A 16 -13.59 7.98 2.28
N ASP A 17 -14.91 7.97 2.09
CA ASP A 17 -15.80 6.82 2.28
C ASP A 17 -16.24 6.15 0.97
N ALA A 18 -15.66 6.54 -0.19
CA ALA A 18 -16.05 6.05 -1.52
C ALA A 18 -16.09 4.52 -1.64
N ILE A 19 -15.23 3.84 -0.87
CA ILE A 19 -15.05 2.40 -0.89
C ILE A 19 -15.72 1.66 0.28
N ALA A 20 -16.35 2.37 1.22
CA ALA A 20 -17.00 1.77 2.38
C ALA A 20 -18.05 0.70 2.02
N PRO A 21 -18.84 0.82 0.93
CA PRO A 21 -19.81 -0.20 0.54
C PRO A 21 -19.21 -1.58 0.19
N PHE A 22 -17.90 -1.66 -0.08
CA PHE A 22 -17.21 -2.88 -0.48
C PHE A 22 -16.52 -3.61 0.68
N ILE A 23 -16.48 -2.98 1.86
CA ILE A 23 -15.89 -3.55 3.06
C ILE A 23 -16.84 -4.60 3.65
N ASP A 24 -16.31 -5.76 4.03
CA ASP A 24 -17.11 -6.80 4.68
C ASP A 24 -17.80 -6.23 5.94
N PRO A 25 -19.10 -6.51 6.18
CA PRO A 25 -19.82 -5.98 7.33
C PRO A 25 -19.10 -6.17 8.67
N LYS A 26 -18.34 -7.26 8.83
CA LYS A 26 -17.59 -7.52 10.07
C LYS A 26 -16.43 -6.55 10.29
N PHE A 27 -15.82 -6.05 9.23
CA PHE A 27 -14.74 -5.07 9.28
C PHE A 27 -15.31 -3.65 9.32
N ASN A 28 -16.41 -3.41 8.62
CA ASN A 28 -17.13 -2.14 8.65
C ASN A 28 -17.58 -1.78 10.08
N ALA A 29 -17.98 -2.79 10.87
CA ALA A 29 -18.32 -2.62 12.29
C ALA A 29 -17.13 -2.24 13.21
N LEU A 30 -15.90 -2.25 12.71
CA LEU A 30 -14.68 -1.93 13.45
C LEU A 30 -14.11 -0.55 13.10
N LEU A 31 -14.70 0.16 12.14
CA LEU A 31 -14.31 1.53 11.82
C LEU A 31 -14.56 2.43 13.02
N VAL A 32 -13.55 3.23 13.38
CA VAL A 32 -13.66 4.22 14.46
C VAL A 32 -13.48 5.65 13.92
N GLY A 33 -12.66 5.81 12.88
CA GLY A 33 -12.42 7.08 12.22
C GLY A 33 -13.15 7.20 10.88
N GLU A 34 -12.90 8.34 10.23
CA GLU A 34 -13.49 8.72 8.94
C GLU A 34 -12.41 8.85 7.85
N THR A 35 -11.19 8.37 8.14
CA THR A 35 -10.07 8.48 7.20
C THR A 35 -10.20 7.45 6.08
N ASP A 36 -9.87 7.88 4.88
CA ASP A 36 -9.72 7.02 3.71
C ASP A 36 -8.75 5.85 3.95
N SER A 37 -7.67 6.10 4.69
CA SER A 37 -6.64 5.13 5.04
C SER A 37 -7.19 3.98 5.90
N GLU A 38 -8.16 4.26 6.76
CA GLU A 38 -8.82 3.24 7.58
C GLU A 38 -9.79 2.42 6.74
N HIS A 39 -10.59 3.06 5.88
CA HIS A 39 -11.43 2.36 4.90
C HIS A 39 -10.59 1.48 3.97
N TYR A 40 -9.45 1.98 3.50
CA TYR A 40 -8.51 1.24 2.65
C TYR A 40 -7.97 0.01 3.40
N PHE A 41 -7.54 0.17 4.66
CA PHE A 41 -7.07 -0.95 5.45
C PHE A 41 -8.12 -2.07 5.58
N TYR A 42 -9.38 -1.73 5.87
CA TYR A 42 -10.43 -2.73 6.02
C TYR A 42 -10.93 -3.33 4.70
N LEU A 43 -10.87 -2.58 3.60
CA LEU A 43 -11.08 -3.15 2.26
C LEU A 43 -9.98 -4.17 1.91
N LEU A 44 -8.72 -3.86 2.23
CA LEU A 44 -7.61 -4.80 2.04
C LEU A 44 -7.85 -6.10 2.81
N LEU A 45 -8.21 -6.03 4.09
CA LEU A 45 -8.51 -7.23 4.87
C LEU A 45 -9.70 -8.01 4.29
N THR A 46 -10.72 -7.30 3.81
CA THR A 46 -11.89 -7.90 3.14
C THR A 46 -11.46 -8.73 1.94
N GLU A 47 -10.65 -8.18 1.05
CA GLU A 47 -10.25 -8.85 -0.19
C GLU A 47 -9.15 -9.91 0.04
N ILE A 48 -8.23 -9.67 0.99
CA ILE A 48 -7.20 -10.64 1.37
C ILE A 48 -7.82 -11.90 1.97
N GLU A 49 -8.88 -11.78 2.77
CA GLU A 49 -9.56 -12.94 3.31
C GLU A 49 -10.24 -13.78 2.22
N LYS A 50 -10.74 -13.14 1.16
CA LYS A 50 -11.42 -13.81 0.04
C LYS A 50 -10.44 -14.49 -0.93
N LEU A 51 -9.31 -13.83 -1.23
CA LEU A 51 -8.47 -14.16 -2.39
C LEU A 51 -7.01 -14.49 -2.01
N GLY A 52 -6.62 -14.31 -0.75
CA GLY A 52 -5.23 -14.35 -0.31
C GLY A 52 -4.50 -13.03 -0.53
N LEU A 53 -3.27 -12.93 -0.02
CA LEU A 53 -2.54 -11.65 0.10
C LEU A 53 -2.42 -10.88 -1.23
N VAL A 54 -1.78 -11.49 -2.24
CA VAL A 54 -1.48 -10.79 -3.50
C VAL A 54 -2.74 -10.53 -4.34
N ALA A 55 -3.58 -11.54 -4.53
CA ALA A 55 -4.79 -11.40 -5.33
C ALA A 55 -5.82 -10.49 -4.65
N GLY A 56 -5.95 -10.57 -3.33
CA GLY A 56 -6.80 -9.68 -2.55
C GLY A 56 -6.34 -8.23 -2.59
N PHE A 57 -5.02 -8.00 -2.49
CA PHE A 57 -4.46 -6.65 -2.64
C PHE A 57 -4.78 -6.05 -4.01
N LYS A 58 -4.59 -6.79 -5.10
CA LYS A 58 -4.94 -6.35 -6.45
C LYS A 58 -6.43 -6.06 -6.61
N SER A 59 -7.28 -6.91 -6.03
CA SER A 59 -8.74 -6.71 -6.04
C SER A 59 -9.13 -5.42 -5.32
N ALA A 60 -8.57 -5.16 -4.14
CA ALA A 60 -8.82 -3.93 -3.40
C ALA A 60 -8.37 -2.68 -4.17
N LEU A 61 -7.18 -2.70 -4.81
CA LEU A 61 -6.73 -1.60 -5.66
C LEU A 61 -7.68 -1.34 -6.83
N ALA A 62 -8.17 -2.39 -7.48
CA ALA A 62 -9.12 -2.25 -8.58
C ALA A 62 -10.42 -1.56 -8.11
N ILE A 63 -10.97 -1.99 -6.96
CA ILE A 63 -12.16 -1.37 -6.34
C ILE A 63 -11.90 0.11 -6.02
N ILE A 64 -10.75 0.44 -5.44
CA ILE A 64 -10.42 1.83 -5.10
C ILE A 64 -10.32 2.71 -6.35
N LYS A 65 -9.64 2.23 -7.40
CA LYS A 65 -9.50 2.98 -8.66
C LYS A 65 -10.83 3.09 -9.42
N GLU A 66 -11.74 2.13 -9.24
CA GLU A 66 -13.06 2.15 -9.89
C GLU A 66 -14.02 3.13 -9.20
N HIS A 67 -13.97 3.24 -7.87
CA HIS A 67 -14.98 3.95 -7.09
C HIS A 67 -14.48 5.24 -6.42
N GLY A 68 -13.17 5.41 -6.26
CA GLY A 68 -12.56 6.58 -5.66
C GLY A 68 -11.74 7.39 -6.66
N ASP A 69 -11.60 8.67 -6.36
CA ASP A 69 -10.65 9.57 -7.02
C ASP A 69 -9.36 9.63 -6.20
N THR A 70 -8.20 9.27 -6.78
CA THR A 70 -6.98 8.99 -6.00
C THR A 70 -5.82 9.91 -6.34
N THR A 71 -4.96 10.24 -5.36
CA THR A 71 -3.65 10.88 -5.61
C THR A 71 -2.53 9.84 -5.64
N SER A 72 -2.45 9.04 -4.57
CA SER A 72 -1.51 7.94 -4.38
C SER A 72 -2.21 6.89 -3.54
N LEU A 73 -1.86 5.63 -3.79
CA LEU A 73 -2.24 4.45 -3.02
C LEU A 73 -0.99 3.76 -2.46
N ASN A 74 0.14 4.47 -2.43
CA ASN A 74 1.37 4.00 -1.80
C ASN A 74 1.08 3.54 -0.38
N CYS A 75 1.42 2.31 -0.09
CA CYS A 75 1.17 1.75 1.21
C CYS A 75 2.20 0.69 1.58
N MET A 76 2.25 0.40 2.87
CA MET A 76 2.99 -0.73 3.41
C MET A 76 2.03 -1.54 4.27
N LEU A 77 1.94 -2.83 3.98
CA LEU A 77 1.15 -3.81 4.73
C LEU A 77 2.11 -4.89 5.26
N MET A 78 2.08 -5.13 6.56
CA MET A 78 2.85 -6.19 7.19
C MET A 78 1.90 -7.16 7.87
N ASN A 79 2.12 -8.46 7.68
CA ASN A 79 1.54 -9.52 8.50
C ASN A 79 2.67 -10.39 9.07
N ARG A 80 2.37 -11.50 9.75
CA ARG A 80 3.39 -12.38 10.35
C ARG A 80 4.50 -12.80 9.38
N ASP A 81 4.14 -13.11 8.14
CA ASP A 81 5.03 -13.80 7.20
C ASP A 81 5.61 -12.86 6.13
N TYR A 82 4.90 -11.78 5.81
CA TYR A 82 5.21 -10.91 4.68
C TYR A 82 5.18 -9.43 5.03
N PHE A 83 6.04 -8.68 4.33
CA PHE A 83 6.00 -7.23 4.26
C PHE A 83 5.81 -6.81 2.80
N LEU A 84 4.65 -6.23 2.50
CA LEU A 84 4.25 -5.78 1.18
C LEU A 84 4.37 -4.25 1.13
N THR A 85 5.20 -3.74 0.22
CA THR A 85 5.32 -2.31 -0.05
C THR A 85 4.86 -2.03 -1.47
N VAL A 86 4.01 -1.02 -1.67
CA VAL A 86 3.34 -0.75 -2.94
C VAL A 86 3.62 0.65 -3.42
N SER A 87 4.03 0.76 -4.67
CA SER A 87 4.18 2.01 -5.43
C SER A 87 3.03 2.11 -6.43
N GLU A 88 2.04 2.93 -6.14
CA GLU A 88 0.88 3.18 -6.99
C GLU A 88 0.45 4.62 -6.81
N HIS A 89 0.69 5.47 -7.80
CA HIS A 89 0.40 6.89 -7.69
C HIS A 89 0.18 7.57 -9.04
N ASP A 90 -0.51 8.71 -9.00
CA ASP A 90 -0.62 9.65 -10.10
C ASP A 90 0.40 10.78 -9.92
N THR A 91 1.42 10.79 -10.77
CA THR A 91 2.49 11.80 -10.75
C THR A 91 1.98 13.22 -11.01
N ALA A 92 0.84 13.37 -11.72
CA ALA A 92 0.24 14.66 -11.98
C ALA A 92 -0.49 15.25 -10.76
N ARG A 93 -0.71 14.46 -9.71
CA ARG A 93 -1.49 14.84 -8.52
C ARG A 93 -0.64 14.95 -7.25
N LYS A 94 0.67 15.11 -7.39
CA LYS A 94 1.53 15.53 -6.28
C LYS A 94 1.16 16.95 -5.83
N PRO A 95 1.33 17.29 -4.54
CA PRO A 95 1.18 18.68 -4.09
C PRO A 95 2.15 19.60 -4.83
N ASP A 96 1.75 20.84 -5.13
CA ASP A 96 2.59 21.80 -5.89
C ASP A 96 3.96 22.07 -5.24
N TRP A 97 4.02 22.03 -3.91
CA TRP A 97 5.26 22.23 -3.15
C TRP A 97 6.17 20.99 -3.14
N ALA A 98 5.66 19.83 -3.54
CA ALA A 98 6.37 18.57 -3.42
C ALA A 98 7.35 18.36 -4.58
N PRO A 99 8.52 17.76 -4.31
CA PRO A 99 9.48 17.42 -5.37
C PRO A 99 8.88 16.39 -6.34
N ASP A 100 9.48 16.25 -7.52
CA ASP A 100 8.95 15.36 -8.56
C ASP A 100 8.97 13.88 -8.14
N ASP A 101 9.87 13.51 -7.24
CA ASP A 101 10.01 12.17 -6.69
C ASP A 101 9.11 11.91 -5.47
N TYR A 102 8.19 12.80 -5.11
CA TYR A 102 7.44 12.76 -3.83
C TYR A 102 6.77 11.41 -3.51
N TYR A 103 6.18 10.75 -4.52
CA TYR A 103 5.54 9.45 -4.38
C TYR A 103 6.45 8.27 -4.77
N GLU A 104 7.72 8.51 -5.10
CA GLU A 104 8.65 7.40 -5.34
C GLU A 104 8.89 6.62 -4.05
N ILE A 105 8.86 5.29 -4.19
CA ILE A 105 9.32 4.37 -3.17
C ILE A 105 10.67 3.80 -3.61
N LYS A 106 11.62 3.79 -2.69
CA LYS A 106 12.92 3.15 -2.88
C LYS A 106 13.10 2.03 -1.88
N TYR A 107 13.92 1.06 -2.25
CA TYR A 107 14.29 -0.06 -1.39
C TYR A 107 15.78 -0.39 -1.47
N LEU A 108 16.31 -0.95 -0.38
CA LEU A 108 17.71 -1.37 -0.26
C LEU A 108 17.75 -2.75 0.42
N PRO A 109 18.03 -3.83 -0.32
CA PRO A 109 18.30 -5.14 0.26
C PRO A 109 19.65 -5.16 0.99
N THR A 110 19.70 -5.75 2.17
CA THR A 110 20.92 -6.01 2.95
C THR A 110 20.94 -7.46 3.45
N PRO A 111 22.08 -7.96 3.95
CA PRO A 111 22.13 -9.30 4.57
C PRO A 111 21.21 -9.44 5.80
N GLU A 112 20.87 -8.34 6.46
CA GLU A 112 20.07 -8.28 7.70
C GLU A 112 18.59 -7.95 7.47
N GLY A 113 18.19 -7.60 6.24
CA GLY A 113 16.81 -7.22 5.96
C GLY A 113 16.64 -6.45 4.66
N VAL A 114 15.47 -5.83 4.51
CA VAL A 114 15.15 -4.96 3.38
C VAL A 114 14.62 -3.65 3.92
N LEU A 115 15.26 -2.55 3.54
CA LEU A 115 14.81 -1.21 3.89
C LEU A 115 13.89 -0.68 2.78
N PHE A 116 12.84 0.00 3.18
CA PHE A 116 11.96 0.75 2.27
C PHE A 116 11.83 2.17 2.76
N ALA A 117 11.79 3.11 1.83
CA ALA A 117 11.57 4.50 2.15
C ALA A 117 10.86 5.24 1.01
N SER A 118 10.18 6.33 1.36
CA SER A 118 9.66 7.31 0.40
C SER A 118 10.82 8.10 -0.25
N SER A 119 10.51 9.23 -0.88
CA SER A 119 11.48 10.08 -1.57
C SER A 119 12.65 10.61 -0.70
N GLY A 120 13.70 11.14 -1.35
CA GLY A 120 14.84 11.77 -0.66
C GLY A 120 16.04 10.86 -0.34
N TRP A 121 16.00 9.58 -0.72
CA TRP A 121 17.11 8.63 -0.50
C TRP A 121 17.97 8.53 -1.76
N ASN A 122 19.01 9.37 -1.83
CA ASN A 122 19.91 9.50 -2.99
C ASN A 122 21.31 8.88 -2.74
N GLN A 123 21.42 8.03 -1.73
CA GLN A 123 22.66 7.31 -1.42
C GLN A 123 22.84 6.13 -2.40
N PRO A 124 24.09 5.74 -2.72
CA PRO A 124 24.33 4.57 -3.58
C PRO A 124 23.69 3.29 -3.02
N GLY A 125 23.23 2.42 -3.91
CA GLY A 125 22.69 1.09 -3.57
C GLY A 125 21.16 1.03 -3.46
N TRP A 126 20.49 2.16 -3.29
CA TRP A 126 19.02 2.20 -3.31
C TRP A 126 18.48 1.95 -4.72
N MET A 127 17.42 1.16 -4.80
CA MET A 127 16.68 0.83 -6.01
C MET A 127 15.31 1.49 -5.96
N THR A 128 14.79 1.96 -7.09
CA THR A 128 13.41 2.47 -7.17
C THR A 128 12.45 1.30 -7.36
N LEU A 129 11.33 1.31 -6.63
CA LEU A 129 10.18 0.46 -6.90
C LEU A 129 9.31 1.19 -7.93
N ASP A 130 9.30 0.67 -9.15
CA ASP A 130 8.57 1.25 -10.27
C ASP A 130 7.10 1.50 -9.91
N ASN A 131 6.51 2.58 -10.44
CA ASN A 131 5.08 2.81 -10.29
C ASN A 131 4.27 1.61 -10.84
N HIS A 132 3.09 1.35 -10.28
CA HIS A 132 2.26 0.18 -10.57
C HIS A 132 2.93 -1.17 -10.21
N HIS A 133 3.81 -1.16 -9.21
CA HIS A 133 4.43 -2.38 -8.69
C HIS A 133 4.34 -2.47 -7.17
N ALA A 134 4.42 -3.70 -6.68
CA ALA A 134 4.59 -4.01 -5.28
C ALA A 134 5.82 -4.90 -5.06
N ALA A 135 6.51 -4.69 -3.94
CA ALA A 135 7.56 -5.56 -3.45
C ALA A 135 7.01 -6.38 -2.28
N LEU A 136 6.98 -7.70 -2.45
CA LEU A 136 6.60 -8.66 -1.43
C LEU A 136 7.87 -9.26 -0.82
N VAL A 137 8.12 -8.97 0.46
CA VAL A 137 9.27 -9.47 1.19
C VAL A 137 8.85 -10.57 2.15
N ASN A 138 9.47 -11.74 2.01
CA ASN A 138 9.36 -12.79 3.04
C ASN A 138 10.13 -12.35 4.29
N ARG A 139 9.45 -12.22 5.43
CA ARG A 139 10.04 -11.68 6.66
C ARG A 139 11.06 -12.60 7.32
N SER A 140 11.07 -13.89 6.96
CA SER A 140 11.98 -14.88 7.50
C SER A 140 13.26 -15.04 6.67
N SER A 141 13.18 -14.91 5.34
CA SER A 141 14.31 -15.08 4.42
C SER A 141 14.84 -13.77 3.84
N PHE A 142 14.07 -12.68 3.94
CA PHE A 142 14.31 -11.39 3.25
C PHE A 142 14.32 -11.48 1.72
N GLU A 143 13.85 -12.59 1.16
CA GLU A 143 13.63 -12.71 -0.28
C GLU A 143 12.56 -11.71 -0.71
N ILE A 144 12.84 -11.00 -1.81
CA ILE A 144 11.98 -9.97 -2.39
C ILE A 144 11.45 -10.50 -3.72
N GLU A 145 10.13 -10.46 -3.87
CA GLU A 145 9.46 -10.63 -5.15
C GLU A 145 8.84 -9.29 -5.56
N VAL A 146 9.20 -8.77 -6.74
CA VAL A 146 8.58 -7.57 -7.30
C VAL A 146 7.52 -8.00 -8.30
N ILE A 147 6.30 -7.51 -8.10
CA ILE A 147 5.12 -7.87 -8.89
C ILE A 147 4.45 -6.62 -9.46
N ALA A 148 4.01 -6.69 -10.71
CA ALA A 148 3.13 -5.68 -11.28
C ALA A 148 1.72 -5.80 -10.68
N ILE A 149 1.05 -4.67 -10.43
CA ILE A 149 -0.27 -4.59 -9.78
C ILE A 149 -1.31 -3.86 -10.63
#